data_AF-A0A924N7Z5-F1
#
_entry.id   AF-A0A924N7Z5-F1
#
_cell.length_a   1.000
_cell.length_b   1.000
_cell.length_c   1.000
_cell.angle_alpha   90.00
_cell.angle_beta   90.00
_cell.angle_gamma   90.00
#
_symmetry.space_group_name_H-M   'P 1'
#
loop_
_entity.id
_entity.type
_entity.pdbx_description
1 polymer ?
#
loop_
_entity_poly.entity_id
_entity_poly.type
_entity_poly.pdbx_seq_one_letter_code
_entity_poly.pdbx_strand_id
1 'polypeptide(L)'
;DVIIFPHVGGTAQSQVAGTPMTGTLPLPYRKTDATPNLGYMDQSDDIRGGMGIDGLMNLYKFVEDGGTLTTEGSTATIFPEYNLTPGITIETPADLFARGTILRGIISDRKSPLVYGYEGTQLPVYFNQAPVINARAGGTAFALGGGGRGAPGMSQNVTPNAVPLALSPWDSSSASVARATASAGGSGSRTELGGPAGAVVVRPRVVMQFPTNPNDMLLSGTLAGGQSIAGKAQLVDAAIGKGHVVMFGIRPFWRWQTQGTYMLGFNAIMNWNDLDAGKAAPVAPSRPVGGP
;
A
#
# COMPACT_ATOMS: atom_id res chain seq x y z
N ASP A 1 -8.78 18.31 4.22
CA ASP A 1 -9.08 17.99 2.81
C ASP A 1 -8.55 16.62 2.43
N VAL A 2 -9.14 16.03 1.39
CA VAL A 2 -8.79 14.69 0.91
C VAL A 2 -8.50 14.73 -0.57
N ILE A 3 -7.37 14.16 -0.98
CA ILE A 3 -7.07 13.87 -2.38
C ILE A 3 -7.13 12.35 -2.56
N ILE A 4 -7.85 11.90 -3.58
CA ILE A 4 -7.90 10.50 -3.98
C ILE A 4 -7.12 10.37 -5.29
N PHE A 5 -6.05 9.60 -5.26
CA PHE A 5 -5.24 9.29 -6.42
C PHE A 5 -5.41 7.79 -6.76
N PRO A 6 -6.42 7.44 -7.57
CA PRO A 6 -6.72 6.05 -7.90
C PRO A 6 -5.62 5.43 -8.76
N HIS A 7 -5.61 4.11 -8.91
CA HIS A 7 -4.64 3.44 -9.75
C HIS A 7 -4.66 3.97 -11.20
N VAL A 8 -3.47 4.31 -11.68
CA VAL A 8 -3.22 4.69 -13.08
C VAL A 8 -2.18 3.73 -13.67
N GLY A 9 -2.28 3.39 -14.95
CA GLY A 9 -1.27 2.55 -15.60
C GLY A 9 0.13 3.17 -15.54
N GLY A 10 1.17 2.33 -15.53
CA GLY A 10 2.57 2.76 -15.55
C GLY A 10 3.28 2.71 -14.20
N THR A 11 4.56 3.07 -14.18
CA THR A 11 5.41 3.13 -12.98
C THR A 11 5.32 4.50 -12.32
N ALA A 12 5.85 4.64 -11.11
CA ALA A 12 5.92 5.95 -10.44
C ALA A 12 6.65 7.00 -11.30
N GLN A 13 7.72 6.59 -12.00
CA GLN A 13 8.48 7.47 -12.88
C GLN A 13 7.65 7.91 -14.09
N SER A 14 6.94 6.99 -14.75
CA SER A 14 6.11 7.36 -15.89
C SER A 14 4.90 8.19 -15.49
N GLN A 15 4.36 8.01 -14.28
CA GLN A 15 3.24 8.84 -13.79
C GLN A 15 3.68 10.25 -13.45
N VAL A 16 4.89 10.42 -12.88
CA VAL A 16 5.45 11.74 -12.57
C VAL A 16 5.94 12.47 -13.82
N ALA A 17 6.70 11.80 -14.67
CA ALA A 17 7.20 12.37 -15.92
C ALA A 17 6.09 12.53 -16.98
N GLY A 18 5.10 11.65 -16.95
CA GLY A 18 3.98 11.60 -17.88
C GLY A 18 4.38 11.23 -19.30
N THR A 19 3.58 11.66 -20.28
CA THR A 19 3.82 11.35 -21.69
C THR A 19 4.93 12.25 -22.25
N PRO A 20 6.00 11.71 -22.87
CA PRO A 20 7.12 12.52 -23.35
C PRO A 20 6.70 13.63 -24.34
N MET A 21 7.21 14.84 -24.13
CA MET A 21 7.02 15.98 -25.04
C MET A 21 8.09 15.99 -26.14
N THR A 22 8.21 14.90 -26.91
CA THR A 22 9.26 14.70 -27.93
C THR A 22 9.01 15.44 -29.26
N GLY A 23 7.94 16.25 -29.36
CA GLY A 23 7.61 17.01 -30.56
C GLY A 23 6.86 18.31 -30.24
N THR A 24 6.65 19.15 -31.25
CA THR A 24 5.97 20.46 -31.10
C THR A 24 4.45 20.37 -31.18
N LEU A 25 3.89 19.26 -31.66
CA LEU A 25 2.44 19.09 -31.84
C LEU A 25 1.77 18.60 -30.55
N PRO A 26 0.84 19.37 -29.96
CA PRO A 26 0.09 18.94 -28.77
C PRO A 26 -0.80 17.74 -29.07
N LEU A 27 -1.10 16.95 -28.04
CA LEU A 27 -2.08 15.87 -28.10
C LEU A 27 -3.37 16.31 -27.39
N PRO A 28 -4.31 16.97 -28.08
CA PRO A 28 -5.52 17.46 -27.44
C PRO A 28 -6.46 16.30 -27.09
N TYR A 29 -6.98 16.32 -25.88
CA TYR A 29 -8.12 15.53 -25.44
C TYR A 29 -9.31 16.45 -25.24
N ARG A 30 -10.03 16.74 -26.32
CA ARG A 30 -11.21 17.60 -26.31
C ARG A 30 -12.25 17.13 -27.32
N LYS A 31 -13.47 17.59 -27.13
CA LYS A 31 -14.54 17.37 -28.09
C LYS A 31 -14.26 18.20 -29.35
N THR A 32 -14.24 17.54 -30.51
CA THR A 32 -14.16 18.20 -31.82
C THR A 32 -15.17 17.57 -32.77
N ASP A 33 -15.41 18.18 -33.93
CA ASP A 33 -16.28 17.59 -34.95
C ASP A 33 -15.79 16.20 -35.41
N ALA A 34 -14.46 16.01 -35.45
CA ALA A 34 -13.85 14.73 -35.77
C ALA A 34 -13.85 13.73 -34.60
N THR A 35 -13.89 14.22 -33.35
CA THR A 35 -13.87 13.42 -32.12
C THR A 35 -15.01 13.80 -31.16
N PRO A 36 -16.29 13.60 -31.56
CA PRO A 36 -17.44 14.13 -30.82
C PRO A 36 -17.66 13.47 -29.45
N ASN A 37 -17.03 12.31 -29.23
CA ASN A 37 -17.17 11.50 -28.02
C ASN A 37 -16.01 11.68 -27.02
N LEU A 38 -15.01 12.53 -27.33
CA LEU A 38 -13.92 12.83 -26.40
C LEU A 38 -14.28 14.02 -25.51
N GLY A 39 -13.62 14.11 -24.35
CA GLY A 39 -13.62 15.32 -23.55
C GLY A 39 -14.91 15.60 -22.77
N TYR A 40 -15.67 14.59 -22.36
CA TYR A 40 -16.96 14.84 -21.70
C TYR A 40 -16.82 15.34 -20.26
N MET A 41 -16.02 14.65 -19.44
CA MET A 41 -15.79 15.01 -18.02
C MET A 41 -14.51 15.84 -17.83
N ASP A 42 -13.42 15.44 -18.47
CA ASP A 42 -12.14 16.14 -18.44
C ASP A 42 -11.71 16.51 -19.86
N GLN A 43 -11.06 17.66 -20.02
CA GLN A 43 -10.50 18.11 -21.28
C GLN A 43 -9.09 18.67 -21.06
N SER A 44 -8.22 18.49 -22.04
CA SER A 44 -6.92 19.16 -22.11
C SER A 44 -6.57 19.50 -23.54
N ASP A 45 -5.98 20.69 -23.75
CA ASP A 45 -5.40 21.04 -25.04
C ASP A 45 -4.11 20.25 -25.33
N ASP A 46 -3.45 19.72 -24.31
CA ASP A 46 -2.31 18.81 -24.43
C ASP A 46 -2.27 17.82 -23.27
N ILE A 47 -2.40 16.52 -23.55
CA ILE A 47 -2.27 15.45 -22.54
C ILE A 47 -0.82 15.02 -22.33
N ARG A 48 0.13 15.63 -23.04
CA ARG A 48 1.56 15.35 -22.84
C ARG A 48 2.07 16.00 -21.55
N GLY A 49 3.15 15.45 -21.04
CA GLY A 49 3.67 15.77 -19.71
C GLY A 49 2.97 14.97 -18.62
N GLY A 50 3.45 15.15 -17.40
CA GLY A 50 2.89 14.59 -16.18
C GLY A 50 2.84 15.67 -15.11
N MET A 51 2.56 15.27 -13.87
CA MET A 51 2.53 16.22 -12.76
C MET A 51 3.91 16.86 -12.48
N GLY A 52 4.99 16.23 -12.93
CA GLY A 52 6.36 16.65 -12.67
C GLY A 52 6.75 16.52 -11.20
N ILE A 53 8.01 16.79 -10.89
CA ILE A 53 8.49 16.79 -9.51
C ILE A 53 7.79 17.88 -8.70
N ASP A 54 7.52 19.05 -9.30
CA ASP A 54 6.81 20.14 -8.62
C ASP A 54 5.39 19.73 -8.22
N GLY A 55 4.65 19.02 -9.09
CA GLY A 55 3.33 18.49 -8.76
C GLY A 55 3.40 17.43 -7.65
N LEU A 56 4.39 16.55 -7.68
CA LEU A 56 4.63 15.59 -6.60
C LEU A 56 4.93 16.30 -5.27
N MET A 57 5.75 17.34 -5.29
CA MET A 57 6.08 18.11 -4.09
C MET A 57 4.88 18.94 -3.59
N ASN A 58 3.98 19.37 -4.47
CA ASN A 58 2.72 19.99 -4.05
C ASN A 58 1.80 18.99 -3.37
N LEU A 59 1.74 17.73 -3.83
CA LEU A 59 1.05 16.68 -3.09
C LEU A 59 1.69 16.42 -1.73
N TYR A 60 3.02 16.40 -1.66
CA TYR A 60 3.73 16.25 -0.39
C TYR A 60 3.37 17.37 0.60
N LYS A 61 3.43 18.63 0.16
CA LYS A 61 3.04 19.80 0.96
C LYS A 61 1.60 19.74 1.42
N PHE A 62 0.68 19.36 0.52
CA PHE A 62 -0.73 19.18 0.87
C PHE A 62 -0.90 18.20 2.05
N VAL A 63 -0.17 17.08 2.04
CA VAL A 63 -0.20 16.13 3.15
C VAL A 63 0.45 16.72 4.40
N GLU A 64 1.63 17.33 4.27
CA GLU A 64 2.35 17.95 5.37
C GLU A 64 1.49 18.99 6.13
N ASP A 65 0.69 19.76 5.39
CA ASP A 65 -0.22 20.78 5.91
C ASP A 65 -1.46 20.23 6.63
N GLY A 66 -1.67 18.91 6.63
CA GLY A 66 -2.80 18.24 7.28
C GLY A 66 -3.81 17.61 6.33
N GLY A 67 -3.51 17.58 5.03
CA GLY A 67 -4.33 16.87 4.05
C GLY A 67 -4.15 15.35 4.12
N THR A 68 -5.15 14.62 3.64
CA THR A 68 -5.08 13.16 3.51
C THR A 68 -5.01 12.76 2.05
N LEU A 69 -3.93 12.11 1.65
CA LEU A 69 -3.74 11.55 0.31
C LEU A 69 -4.03 10.06 0.34
N THR A 70 -5.08 9.65 -0.38
CA THR A 70 -5.42 8.23 -0.57
C THR A 70 -4.87 7.74 -1.91
N THR A 71 -4.10 6.66 -1.90
CA THR A 71 -3.47 6.07 -3.10
C THR A 71 -3.85 4.60 -3.24
N GLU A 72 -3.95 4.10 -4.47
CA GLU A 72 -4.39 2.74 -4.77
C GLU A 72 -3.54 2.10 -5.87
N GLY A 73 -3.10 0.86 -5.62
CA GLY A 73 -2.37 0.10 -6.62
C GLY A 73 -1.06 0.79 -7.00
N SER A 74 -0.91 1.21 -8.25
CA SER A 74 0.34 1.75 -8.77
C SER A 74 0.68 3.13 -8.21
N THR A 75 -0.32 3.96 -7.87
CA THR A 75 -0.07 5.28 -7.29
C THR A 75 0.46 5.19 -5.86
N ALA A 76 0.17 4.09 -5.16
CA ALA A 76 0.68 3.82 -3.82
C ALA A 76 2.19 3.57 -3.79
N THR A 77 2.84 3.37 -4.95
CA THR A 77 4.29 3.21 -5.03
C THR A 77 5.04 4.53 -5.15
N ILE A 78 4.37 5.61 -5.57
CA ILE A 78 5.01 6.91 -5.86
C ILE A 78 5.76 7.43 -4.63
N PHE A 79 5.07 7.63 -3.51
CA PHE A 79 5.67 8.21 -2.31
C PHE A 79 6.85 7.37 -1.78
N PRO A 80 6.73 6.04 -1.64
CA PRO A 80 7.86 5.19 -1.28
C PRO A 80 9.03 5.23 -2.27
N GLU A 81 8.78 5.18 -3.59
CA GLU A 81 9.85 5.17 -4.60
C GLU A 81 10.63 6.49 -4.68
N TYR A 82 9.98 7.61 -4.39
CA TYR A 82 10.64 8.92 -4.26
C TYR A 82 11.16 9.20 -2.83
N ASN A 83 11.16 8.20 -1.93
CA ASN A 83 11.60 8.30 -0.53
C ASN A 83 10.85 9.37 0.29
N LEU A 84 9.59 9.63 -0.03
CA LEU A 84 8.74 10.60 0.68
C LEU A 84 8.03 9.99 1.89
N THR A 85 8.00 8.67 2.01
CA THR A 85 7.42 7.93 3.15
C THR A 85 8.46 7.01 3.80
N PRO A 86 9.29 7.53 4.72
CA PRO A 86 10.30 6.73 5.41
C PRO A 86 9.71 5.50 6.11
N GLY A 87 10.39 4.36 6.01
CA GLY A 87 9.96 3.11 6.64
C GLY A 87 8.96 2.28 5.82
N ILE A 88 8.62 2.74 4.61
CA ILE A 88 7.85 1.97 3.63
C ILE A 88 8.71 1.73 2.40
N THR A 89 8.78 0.48 1.98
CA THR A 89 9.42 0.08 0.73
C THR A 89 8.48 -0.74 -0.13
N ILE A 90 8.72 -0.72 -1.45
CA ILE A 90 7.97 -1.50 -2.42
C ILE A 90 8.84 -2.65 -2.90
N GLU A 91 8.26 -3.85 -2.90
CA GLU A 91 8.89 -5.05 -3.44
C GLU A 91 8.19 -5.46 -4.74
N THR A 92 8.96 -6.00 -5.69
CA THR A 92 8.42 -6.65 -6.90
C THR A 92 9.02 -8.05 -6.99
N PRO A 93 8.45 -9.03 -6.26
CA PRO A 93 9.00 -10.38 -6.24
C PRO A 93 8.83 -11.05 -7.61
N ALA A 94 9.92 -11.62 -8.14
CA ALA A 94 9.94 -12.26 -9.45
C ALA A 94 9.20 -13.61 -9.48
N ASP A 95 9.07 -14.26 -8.32
CA ASP A 95 8.42 -15.54 -8.11
C ASP A 95 6.93 -15.43 -7.78
N LEU A 96 6.43 -14.20 -7.55
CA LEU A 96 5.02 -13.97 -7.29
C LEU A 96 4.23 -14.08 -8.60
N PHE A 97 3.12 -14.81 -8.57
CA PHE A 97 2.10 -14.76 -9.60
C PHE A 97 0.72 -14.73 -8.93
N ALA A 98 0.08 -13.57 -8.94
CA ALA A 98 -1.20 -13.31 -8.29
C ALA A 98 -2.06 -12.34 -9.11
N ARG A 99 -2.32 -12.70 -10.37
CA ARG A 99 -3.11 -11.86 -11.30
C ARG A 99 -4.60 -12.11 -11.12
N GLY A 100 -5.34 -11.03 -10.84
CA GLY A 100 -6.80 -11.05 -10.73
C GLY A 100 -7.33 -12.01 -9.66
N THR A 101 -6.72 -12.04 -8.49
CA THR A 101 -7.02 -13.00 -7.42
C THR A 101 -7.83 -12.37 -6.30
N ILE A 102 -8.62 -13.19 -5.62
CA ILE A 102 -9.23 -12.83 -4.33
C ILE A 102 -8.41 -13.51 -3.24
N LEU A 103 -7.80 -12.69 -2.40
CA LEU A 103 -6.96 -13.12 -1.29
C LEU A 103 -7.65 -12.79 0.04
N ARG A 104 -7.23 -13.48 1.10
CA ARG A 104 -7.62 -13.17 2.47
C ARG A 104 -6.82 -11.97 2.94
N GLY A 105 -7.50 -10.94 3.41
CA GLY A 105 -6.90 -9.82 4.14
C GLY A 105 -7.14 -9.96 5.63
N ILE A 106 -6.11 -9.72 6.44
CA ILE A 106 -6.18 -9.75 7.90
C ILE A 106 -6.11 -8.32 8.42
N ILE A 107 -7.08 -7.94 9.25
CA ILE A 107 -7.09 -6.65 9.94
C ILE A 107 -6.13 -6.75 11.13
N SER A 108 -4.97 -6.10 11.01
CA SER A 108 -3.93 -6.08 12.04
C SER A 108 -4.18 -5.01 13.10
N ASP A 109 -4.83 -3.90 12.74
CA ASP A 109 -5.17 -2.83 13.67
C ASP A 109 -6.66 -2.47 13.61
N ARG A 110 -7.44 -3.06 14.52
CA ARG A 110 -8.88 -2.79 14.67
C ARG A 110 -9.21 -1.42 15.25
N LYS A 111 -8.23 -0.71 15.82
CA LYS A 111 -8.47 0.62 16.39
C LYS A 111 -8.42 1.71 15.33
N SER A 112 -7.97 1.39 14.12
CA SER A 112 -7.90 2.35 13.03
C SER A 112 -9.29 2.76 12.54
N PRO A 113 -9.55 4.06 12.33
CA PRO A 113 -10.79 4.51 11.70
C PRO A 113 -11.03 3.90 10.32
N LEU A 114 -9.95 3.52 9.61
CA LEU A 114 -10.04 2.90 8.29
C LEU A 114 -10.85 1.60 8.29
N VAL A 115 -10.96 0.92 9.44
CA VAL A 115 -11.71 -0.33 9.60
C VAL A 115 -12.96 -0.19 10.49
N TYR A 116 -13.48 1.02 10.67
CA TYR A 116 -14.77 1.21 11.34
C TYR A 116 -15.91 0.55 10.54
N GLY A 117 -16.85 -0.05 11.27
CA GLY A 117 -17.96 -0.83 10.70
C GLY A 117 -17.61 -2.28 10.35
N TYR A 118 -16.34 -2.71 10.48
CA TYR A 118 -15.96 -4.11 10.29
C TYR A 118 -16.03 -4.88 11.63
N GLU A 119 -16.92 -5.88 11.69
CA GLU A 119 -17.06 -6.75 12.86
C GLU A 119 -16.01 -7.88 12.88
N GLY A 120 -15.66 -8.39 11.69
CA GLY A 120 -14.67 -9.45 11.50
C GLY A 120 -13.21 -8.99 11.69
N THR A 121 -12.30 -9.96 11.77
CA THR A 121 -10.84 -9.74 11.76
C THR A 121 -10.20 -9.97 10.40
N GLN A 122 -11.01 -10.34 9.41
CA GLN A 122 -10.57 -10.69 8.07
C GLN A 122 -11.58 -10.18 7.04
N LEU A 123 -11.12 -9.95 5.82
CA LEU A 123 -11.98 -9.65 4.67
C LEU A 123 -11.40 -10.16 3.34
N PRO A 124 -12.23 -10.58 2.38
CA PRO A 124 -11.77 -10.89 1.03
C PRO A 124 -11.32 -9.62 0.30
N VAL A 125 -10.12 -9.65 -0.27
CA VAL A 125 -9.50 -8.50 -0.97
C VAL A 125 -9.15 -8.86 -2.40
N TYR A 126 -9.39 -7.94 -3.34
CA TYR A 126 -8.91 -8.08 -4.71
C TYR A 126 -7.44 -7.63 -4.79
N PHE A 127 -6.58 -8.51 -5.31
CA PHE A 127 -5.16 -8.24 -5.54
C PHE A 127 -4.77 -8.66 -6.96
N ASN A 128 -3.93 -7.83 -7.59
CA ASN A 128 -3.52 -8.03 -8.97
C ASN A 128 -2.01 -7.80 -9.13
N GLN A 129 -1.22 -8.74 -8.61
CA GLN A 129 0.24 -8.83 -8.71
C GLN A 129 1.04 -7.77 -7.91
N ALA A 130 0.62 -6.52 -7.96
CA ALA A 130 1.36 -5.38 -7.42
C ALA A 130 0.39 -4.30 -6.91
N PRO A 131 0.84 -3.45 -5.97
CA PRO A 131 2.18 -3.42 -5.36
C PRO A 131 2.29 -4.34 -4.13
N VAL A 132 3.52 -4.75 -3.80
CA VAL A 132 3.82 -5.44 -2.53
C VAL A 132 4.47 -4.43 -1.58
N ILE A 133 3.72 -4.03 -0.56
CA ILE A 133 4.15 -3.00 0.39
C ILE A 133 4.81 -3.67 1.60
N ASN A 134 6.07 -3.30 1.87
CA ASN A 134 6.77 -3.66 3.09
C ASN A 134 6.85 -2.44 4.02
N ALA A 135 6.16 -2.54 5.15
CA ALA A 135 6.12 -1.51 6.19
C ALA A 135 6.68 -2.12 7.48
N ARG A 136 8.02 -2.28 7.54
CA ARG A 136 8.70 -2.80 8.74
C ARG A 136 9.12 -1.68 9.67
N ALA A 137 8.71 -1.79 10.93
CA ALA A 137 9.21 -0.97 12.02
C ALA A 137 10.72 -1.22 12.24
N GLY A 138 11.55 -0.19 12.03
CA GLY A 138 12.89 -0.09 12.61
C GLY A 138 13.84 -1.25 12.34
N GLY A 139 14.44 -1.25 11.16
CA GLY A 139 15.64 -2.02 10.87
C GLY A 139 16.23 -1.51 9.58
N THR A 140 17.43 -0.91 9.66
CA THR A 140 18.26 -0.64 8.50
C THR A 140 18.58 -1.97 7.83
N ALA A 141 17.70 -2.43 6.96
CA ALA A 141 18.00 -3.45 6.00
C ALA A 141 18.83 -2.75 4.92
N PHE A 142 20.13 -2.64 5.16
CA PHE A 142 21.08 -2.67 4.05
C PHE A 142 20.68 -3.89 3.23
N ALA A 143 20.17 -3.62 2.03
CA ALA A 143 19.94 -4.63 1.02
C ALA A 143 21.31 -5.21 0.64
N LEU A 144 21.80 -6.18 1.41
CA LEU A 144 22.69 -7.19 0.91
C LEU A 144 21.88 -7.94 -0.13
N GLY A 145 22.04 -7.49 -1.38
CA GLY A 145 21.51 -8.12 -2.57
C GLY A 145 21.91 -9.59 -2.57
N GLY A 146 21.01 -10.42 -2.07
CA GLY A 146 20.98 -11.83 -2.41
C GLY A 146 20.59 -11.91 -3.87
N GLY A 147 21.60 -12.00 -4.74
CA GLY A 147 21.44 -12.37 -6.14
C GLY A 147 20.82 -13.76 -6.23
N GLY A 148 19.50 -13.84 -6.04
CA GLY A 148 18.69 -14.97 -6.42
C GLY A 148 18.65 -14.99 -7.94
N ARG A 149 19.34 -15.98 -8.53
CA ARG A 149 19.22 -16.33 -9.94
C ARG A 149 17.74 -16.24 -10.33
N GLY A 150 17.46 -15.41 -11.34
CA GLY A 150 16.11 -15.24 -11.88
C GLY A 150 15.46 -16.60 -12.10
N ALA A 151 14.33 -16.83 -11.42
CA ALA A 151 13.47 -17.93 -11.77
C ALA A 151 13.08 -17.74 -13.24
N PRO A 152 13.19 -18.78 -14.08
CA PRO A 152 12.76 -18.69 -15.47
C PRO A 152 11.30 -18.24 -15.48
N GLY A 153 10.98 -17.32 -16.40
CA GLY A 153 9.68 -16.65 -16.44
C GLY A 153 8.55 -17.61 -16.14
N MET A 154 7.84 -17.36 -15.04
CA MET A 154 6.64 -18.11 -14.67
C MET A 154 5.58 -17.86 -15.73
N SER A 155 5.67 -18.57 -16.86
CA SER A 155 4.55 -18.82 -17.72
C SER A 155 3.47 -19.48 -16.87
N GLN A 156 2.22 -19.10 -17.08
CA GLN A 156 1.08 -19.79 -16.48
C GLN A 156 1.26 -21.29 -16.72
N ASN A 157 1.48 -22.05 -15.64
CA ASN A 157 1.61 -23.49 -15.74
C ASN A 157 0.24 -24.03 -16.20
N VAL A 158 0.14 -24.34 -17.49
CA VAL A 158 -1.09 -24.83 -18.13
C VAL A 158 -1.31 -26.33 -17.93
N THR A 159 -0.38 -27.02 -17.26
CA THR A 159 -0.54 -28.43 -16.91
C THR A 159 -1.62 -28.57 -15.84
N PRO A 160 -2.75 -29.24 -16.12
CA PRO A 160 -3.80 -29.42 -15.13
C PRO A 160 -3.24 -30.12 -13.88
N ASN A 161 -3.51 -29.56 -12.70
CA ASN A 161 -3.13 -30.12 -11.39
C ASN A 161 -1.63 -30.38 -11.16
N ALA A 162 -0.71 -29.75 -11.92
CA ALA A 162 0.74 -29.94 -11.71
C ALA A 162 1.20 -29.55 -10.29
N VAL A 163 0.55 -28.56 -9.69
CA VAL A 163 0.62 -28.26 -8.26
C VAL A 163 -0.81 -28.01 -7.77
N PRO A 164 -1.34 -28.80 -6.82
CA PRO A 164 -2.65 -28.54 -6.25
C PRO A 164 -2.69 -27.14 -5.63
N LEU A 165 -3.62 -26.30 -6.08
CA LEU A 165 -3.88 -25.00 -5.45
C LEU A 165 -4.53 -25.24 -4.09
N ALA A 166 -3.87 -24.78 -3.02
CA ALA A 166 -4.47 -24.75 -1.70
C ALA A 166 -5.45 -23.57 -1.63
N LEU A 167 -6.75 -23.86 -1.69
CA LEU A 167 -7.79 -22.90 -1.39
C LEU A 167 -7.99 -22.82 0.12
N SER A 168 -8.14 -21.62 0.65
CA SER A 168 -8.55 -21.35 2.02
C SER A 168 -10.04 -21.00 2.01
N PRO A 169 -10.96 -21.93 2.35
CA PRO A 169 -12.39 -21.63 2.33
C PRO A 169 -12.72 -20.43 3.21
N TRP A 170 -13.61 -19.57 2.74
CA TRP A 170 -14.11 -18.46 3.55
C TRP A 170 -15.14 -18.99 4.55
N ASP A 171 -14.85 -18.83 5.84
CA ASP A 171 -15.80 -19.07 6.93
C ASP A 171 -15.93 -17.78 7.75
N SER A 172 -17.14 -17.21 7.79
CA SER A 172 -17.44 -15.99 8.54
C SER A 172 -17.30 -16.16 10.06
N SER A 173 -17.33 -17.40 10.56
CA SER A 173 -17.18 -17.76 11.97
C SER A 173 -15.76 -18.16 12.37
N SER A 174 -14.86 -18.36 11.40
CA SER A 174 -13.49 -18.79 11.65
C SER A 174 -12.68 -17.71 12.38
N ALA A 175 -12.60 -17.86 13.70
CA ALA A 175 -11.70 -17.08 14.54
C ALA A 175 -10.25 -17.48 14.22
N SER A 176 -9.58 -16.63 13.44
CA SER A 176 -8.13 -16.60 13.21
C SER A 176 -7.50 -17.78 12.47
N VAL A 177 -7.07 -17.51 11.24
CA VAL A 177 -5.77 -18.03 10.81
C VAL A 177 -4.70 -17.23 11.56
N ALA A 178 -3.89 -17.96 12.32
CA ALA A 178 -2.64 -17.55 12.97
C ALA A 178 -2.51 -16.05 13.29
N ARG A 179 -2.75 -15.74 14.58
CA ARG A 179 -2.22 -14.60 15.31
C ARG A 179 -0.97 -14.06 14.60
N ALA A 180 -1.06 -12.85 14.06
CA ALA A 180 0.13 -12.01 13.99
C ALA A 180 0.75 -12.13 15.39
N THR A 181 1.97 -12.63 15.47
CA THR A 181 2.79 -12.40 16.64
C THR A 181 2.86 -10.89 16.73
N ALA A 182 1.95 -10.31 17.52
CA ALA A 182 2.22 -9.09 18.22
C ALA A 182 3.62 -9.30 18.75
N SER A 183 4.56 -8.49 18.28
CA SER A 183 5.83 -8.31 18.94
C SER A 183 5.49 -7.79 20.33
N ALA A 184 5.16 -8.72 21.24
CA ALA A 184 5.15 -8.50 22.65
C ALA A 184 6.50 -7.87 22.95
N GLY A 185 6.47 -6.70 23.57
CA GLY A 185 7.66 -5.99 24.02
C GLY A 185 8.51 -6.92 24.86
N GLY A 186 9.49 -7.55 24.20
CA GLY A 186 10.59 -8.22 24.84
C GLY A 186 11.56 -7.14 25.25
N SER A 187 11.45 -6.73 26.51
CA SER A 187 12.54 -6.10 27.26
C SER A 187 13.78 -7.00 27.13
N GLY A 188 14.62 -6.69 26.15
CA GLY A 188 15.84 -7.40 25.84
C GLY A 188 16.84 -6.38 25.36
N SER A 189 17.64 -5.89 26.30
CA SER A 189 18.73 -4.94 26.10
C SER A 189 19.62 -5.40 24.95
N ARG A 190 19.46 -4.79 23.77
CA ARG A 190 20.46 -4.79 22.71
C ARG A 190 20.76 -3.33 22.43
N THR A 191 21.92 -2.91 22.93
CA THR A 191 22.53 -1.61 22.71
C THR A 191 22.46 -1.27 21.22
N GLU A 192 21.54 -0.37 20.88
CA GLU A 192 21.37 0.17 19.54
C GLU A 192 22.53 1.15 19.32
N LEU A 193 23.50 0.73 18.52
CA LEU A 193 24.67 1.53 18.21
C LEU A 193 24.28 2.66 17.26
N GLY A 194 24.01 3.84 17.84
CA GLY A 194 24.32 5.16 17.28
C GLY A 194 23.71 5.54 15.92
N GLY A 195 22.41 5.80 15.88
CA GLY A 195 21.82 6.81 14.99
C GLY A 195 21.67 8.15 15.74
N PRO A 196 21.69 9.32 15.07
CA PRO A 196 21.63 10.61 15.76
C PRO A 196 20.39 10.69 16.64
N ALA A 197 20.62 10.83 17.94
CA ALA A 197 19.59 10.94 18.96
C ALA A 197 18.73 12.18 18.69
N GLY A 198 17.47 11.97 18.29
CA GLY A 198 16.50 13.04 18.08
C GLY A 198 15.55 12.87 16.89
N ALA A 199 15.82 11.95 15.96
CA ALA A 199 14.87 11.67 14.88
C ALA A 199 13.69 10.84 15.41
N VAL A 200 12.52 11.46 15.56
CA VAL A 200 11.26 10.73 15.74
C VAL A 200 11.01 9.96 14.44
N VAL A 201 11.39 8.69 14.41
CA VAL A 201 11.05 7.81 13.29
C VAL A 201 9.55 7.54 13.38
N VAL A 202 8.76 8.32 12.64
CA VAL A 202 7.33 8.09 12.47
C VAL A 202 7.16 6.75 11.77
N ARG A 203 6.72 5.74 12.52
CA ARG A 203 6.52 4.39 11.97
C ARG A 203 5.18 4.34 11.24
N PRO A 204 5.14 3.77 10.03
CA PRO A 204 3.88 3.57 9.34
C PRO A 204 2.96 2.63 10.12
N ARG A 205 1.67 2.95 10.16
CA ARG A 205 0.61 2.16 10.79
C ARG A 205 0.10 1.13 9.79
N VAL A 206 0.39 -0.15 10.04
CA VAL A 206 -0.12 -1.27 9.23
C VAL A 206 -1.52 -1.64 9.72
N VAL A 207 -2.53 -1.34 8.92
CA VAL A 207 -3.94 -1.56 9.27
C VAL A 207 -4.43 -2.92 8.79
N MET A 208 -3.98 -3.33 7.61
CA MET A 208 -4.22 -4.67 7.09
C MET A 208 -2.96 -5.27 6.49
N GLN A 209 -2.87 -6.59 6.55
CA GLN A 209 -1.77 -7.37 6.02
C GLN A 209 -2.23 -8.70 5.44
N PHE A 210 -1.42 -9.28 4.57
CA PHE A 210 -1.62 -10.66 4.13
C PHE A 210 -1.36 -11.65 5.28
N PRO A 211 -2.02 -12.83 5.29
CA PRO A 211 -1.68 -13.93 6.19
C PRO A 211 -0.19 -14.25 6.17
N THR A 212 0.35 -14.68 7.31
CA THR A 212 1.76 -15.11 7.44
C THR A 212 2.00 -16.48 6.82
N ASN A 213 0.96 -17.32 6.75
CA ASN A 213 1.00 -18.60 6.07
C ASN A 213 0.40 -18.48 4.65
N PRO A 214 1.19 -18.75 3.59
CA PRO A 214 0.72 -18.68 2.20
C PRO A 214 -0.49 -19.57 1.90
N ASN A 215 -0.63 -20.71 2.59
CA ASN A 215 -1.72 -21.66 2.35
C ASN A 215 -3.09 -21.13 2.80
N ASP A 216 -3.09 -20.10 3.65
CA ASP A 216 -4.32 -19.48 4.16
C ASP A 216 -4.72 -18.22 3.38
N MET A 217 -3.98 -17.91 2.31
CA MET A 217 -4.07 -16.64 1.60
C MET A 217 -5.05 -16.67 0.42
N LEU A 218 -5.08 -17.75 -0.36
CA LEU A 218 -5.88 -17.82 -1.59
C LEU A 218 -7.34 -18.18 -1.29
N LEU A 219 -8.27 -17.26 -1.58
CA LEU A 219 -9.71 -17.55 -1.54
C LEU A 219 -10.23 -17.98 -2.92
N SER A 220 -9.79 -17.29 -3.98
CA SER A 220 -10.17 -17.58 -5.37
C SER A 220 -9.14 -17.03 -6.37
N GLY A 221 -8.98 -17.72 -7.51
CA GLY A 221 -8.04 -17.37 -8.57
C GLY A 221 -6.75 -18.19 -8.53
N THR A 222 -5.62 -17.56 -8.84
CA THR A 222 -4.31 -18.23 -8.95
C THR A 222 -3.26 -17.53 -8.12
N LEU A 223 -2.67 -18.24 -7.16
CA LEU A 223 -1.53 -17.77 -6.37
C LEU A 223 -0.35 -18.72 -6.52
N ALA A 224 0.77 -18.21 -7.05
CA ALA A 224 2.09 -18.83 -6.93
C ALA A 224 3.06 -17.86 -6.27
N GLY A 225 4.04 -18.38 -5.53
CA GLY A 225 5.01 -17.56 -4.79
C GLY A 225 4.41 -16.75 -3.62
N GLY A 226 3.33 -17.24 -3.00
CA GLY A 226 2.65 -16.55 -1.90
C GLY A 226 3.54 -16.27 -0.68
N GLN A 227 4.67 -16.97 -0.55
CA GLN A 227 5.72 -16.72 0.43
C GLN A 227 6.27 -15.28 0.35
N SER A 228 6.36 -14.72 -0.85
CA SER A 228 6.91 -13.38 -1.07
C SER A 228 6.05 -12.25 -0.46
N ILE A 229 4.72 -12.46 -0.46
CA ILE A 229 3.73 -11.51 0.06
C ILE A 229 3.22 -11.84 1.47
N ALA A 230 3.65 -12.96 2.04
CA ALA A 230 3.28 -13.36 3.39
C ALA A 230 3.63 -12.27 4.43
N GLY A 231 2.63 -11.86 5.22
CA GLY A 231 2.77 -10.80 6.24
C GLY A 231 3.06 -9.40 5.68
N LYS A 232 3.03 -9.19 4.36
CA LYS A 232 3.19 -7.86 3.76
C LYS A 232 1.93 -7.04 3.93
N ALA A 233 2.07 -5.71 3.89
CA ALA A 233 0.96 -4.82 4.15
C ALA A 233 0.02 -4.72 2.94
N GLN A 234 -1.28 -4.71 3.23
CA GLN A 234 -2.37 -4.50 2.27
C GLN A 234 -2.91 -3.07 2.35
N LEU A 235 -2.94 -2.51 3.56
CA LEU A 235 -3.38 -1.14 3.85
C LEU A 235 -2.47 -0.54 4.91
N VAL A 236 -1.86 0.59 4.56
CA VAL A 236 -0.93 1.33 5.42
C VAL A 236 -1.36 2.78 5.53
N ASP A 237 -1.29 3.34 6.73
CA ASP A 237 -1.36 4.77 7.01
C ASP A 237 0.04 5.27 7.39
N ALA A 238 0.59 6.20 6.59
CA ALA A 238 1.84 6.89 6.89
C ALA A 238 1.58 8.35 7.22
N ALA A 239 1.95 8.78 8.44
CA ALA A 239 1.84 10.17 8.83
C ALA A 239 3.01 10.99 8.26
N ILE A 240 2.70 12.13 7.64
CA ILE A 240 3.66 13.11 7.13
C ILE A 240 3.21 14.50 7.62
N GLY A 241 4.06 15.17 8.39
CA GLY A 241 3.68 16.44 9.01
C GLY A 241 2.43 16.27 9.89
N LYS A 242 1.36 16.98 9.54
CA LYS A 242 0.05 16.90 10.22
C LYS A 242 -0.96 16.00 9.53
N GLY A 243 -0.64 15.51 8.32
CA GLY A 243 -1.56 14.74 7.50
C GLY A 243 -1.09 13.31 7.27
N HIS A 244 -1.76 12.66 6.33
CA HIS A 244 -1.68 11.21 6.14
C HIS A 244 -1.57 10.81 4.68
N VAL A 245 -0.76 9.80 4.40
CA VAL A 245 -0.77 9.06 3.15
C VAL A 245 -1.34 7.67 3.43
N VAL A 246 -2.55 7.43 2.95
CA VAL A 246 -3.21 6.13 3.02
C VAL A 246 -2.90 5.36 1.74
N MET A 247 -2.14 4.27 1.86
CA MET A 247 -1.68 3.44 0.75
C MET A 247 -2.42 2.11 0.74
N PHE A 248 -3.17 1.88 -0.34
CA PHE A 248 -3.80 0.61 -0.64
C PHE A 248 -2.92 -0.21 -1.59
N GLY A 249 -2.32 -1.30 -1.07
CA GLY A 249 -1.68 -2.33 -1.89
C GLY A 249 -2.68 -3.31 -2.51
N ILE A 250 -3.91 -3.32 -1.98
CA ILE A 250 -5.08 -3.94 -2.60
C ILE A 250 -5.81 -2.93 -3.49
N ARG A 251 -6.85 -3.37 -4.20
CA ARG A 251 -7.63 -2.48 -5.08
C ARG A 251 -9.07 -2.33 -4.60
N PRO A 252 -9.33 -1.48 -3.58
CA PRO A 252 -10.66 -1.33 -3.03
C PRO A 252 -11.68 -0.81 -4.04
N PHE A 253 -11.28 -0.03 -5.04
CA PHE A 253 -12.19 0.60 -6.01
C PHE A 253 -12.32 -0.16 -7.34
N TRP A 254 -11.71 -1.34 -7.44
CA TRP A 254 -11.60 -2.02 -8.73
C TRP A 254 -12.88 -2.75 -9.15
N ARG A 255 -13.57 -2.20 -10.15
CA ARG A 255 -14.59 -2.86 -10.99
C ARG A 255 -15.66 -3.68 -10.23
N TRP A 256 -16.13 -3.23 -9.06
CA TRP A 256 -17.20 -3.95 -8.34
C TRP A 256 -16.85 -5.36 -7.85
N GLN A 257 -15.56 -5.73 -7.79
CA GLN A 257 -15.16 -7.10 -7.43
C GLN A 257 -15.26 -7.38 -5.92
N THR A 258 -14.80 -6.47 -5.05
CA THR A 258 -14.82 -6.67 -3.60
C THR A 258 -15.58 -5.55 -2.89
N GLN A 259 -16.92 -5.63 -2.90
CA GLN A 259 -17.78 -4.64 -2.23
C GLN A 259 -17.40 -4.43 -0.75
N GLY A 260 -17.01 -5.52 -0.07
CA GLY A 260 -16.55 -5.47 1.31
C GLY A 260 -15.31 -4.61 1.53
N THR A 261 -14.53 -4.24 0.50
CA THR A 261 -13.36 -3.34 0.63
C THR A 261 -13.70 -1.87 0.43
N TYR A 262 -14.92 -1.54 0.01
CA TYR A 262 -15.29 -0.16 -0.34
C TYR A 262 -15.30 0.74 0.88
N MET A 263 -15.80 0.20 2.00
CA MET A 263 -15.84 0.94 3.25
C MET A 263 -14.45 1.29 3.77
N LEU A 264 -13.38 0.57 3.40
CA LEU A 264 -12.01 1.01 3.72
C LEU A 264 -11.70 2.38 3.09
N GLY A 265 -12.07 2.56 1.81
CA GLY A 265 -11.90 3.81 1.09
C GLY A 265 -12.82 4.91 1.59
N PHE A 266 -14.10 4.60 1.82
CA PHE A 266 -15.04 5.57 2.41
C PHE A 266 -14.63 5.98 3.83
N ASN A 267 -14.13 5.06 4.65
CA ASN A 267 -13.63 5.39 5.98
C ASN A 267 -12.42 6.32 5.92
N ALA A 268 -11.53 6.16 4.93
CA ALA A 268 -10.43 7.09 4.70
C ALA A 268 -10.93 8.51 4.38
N ILE A 269 -12.02 8.61 3.60
CA ILE A 269 -12.65 9.90 3.25
C ILE A 269 -13.41 10.49 4.43
N MET A 270 -14.20 9.69 5.16
CA MET A 270 -15.06 10.17 6.24
C MET A 270 -14.28 10.55 7.50
N ASN A 271 -13.20 9.82 7.80
CA ASN A 271 -12.39 10.01 9.01
C ASN A 271 -11.01 10.61 8.68
N TRP A 272 -10.91 11.35 7.58
CA TRP A 272 -9.64 11.84 7.04
C TRP A 272 -8.84 12.69 8.02
N ASN A 273 -9.53 13.39 8.92
CA ASN A 273 -8.98 14.29 9.93
C ASN A 273 -8.70 13.60 11.28
N ASP A 274 -9.07 12.32 11.44
CA ASP A 274 -9.00 11.58 12.70
C ASP A 274 -8.24 10.25 12.57
N LEU A 275 -7.42 10.06 11.53
CA LEU A 275 -6.71 8.80 11.24
C LEU A 275 -5.70 8.37 12.33
N ASP A 276 -5.29 9.30 13.20
CA ASP A 276 -4.49 9.01 14.38
C ASP A 276 -5.27 8.36 15.53
N ALA A 277 -6.60 8.31 15.46
CA ALA A 277 -7.42 7.72 16.50
C ALA A 277 -6.98 6.27 16.79
N GLY A 278 -6.86 5.98 18.09
CA GLY A 278 -6.45 4.66 18.58
C GLY A 278 -4.95 4.35 18.48
N LYS A 279 -4.11 5.25 17.97
CA LYS A 279 -2.64 5.14 18.09
C LYS A 279 -2.22 5.29 19.55
N ALA A 280 -1.20 4.53 19.96
CA ALA A 280 -0.56 4.73 21.25
C ALA A 280 0.15 6.09 21.26
N ALA A 281 0.00 6.86 22.34
CA ALA A 281 0.70 8.13 22.48
C ALA A 281 2.22 7.93 22.31
N PRO A 282 2.94 8.88 21.67
CA PRO A 282 4.40 8.83 21.60
C PRO A 282 4.97 8.69 23.01
N VAL A 283 5.83 7.68 23.22
CA VAL A 283 6.52 7.52 24.51
C VAL A 283 7.40 8.75 24.71
N ALA A 284 7.04 9.61 25.67
CA ALA A 284 7.84 10.77 26.02
C ALA A 284 9.24 10.31 26.47
N PRO A 285 10.32 11.01 26.07
CA PRO A 285 11.67 10.67 26.53
C PRO A 285 11.70 10.75 28.06
N SER A 286 12.08 9.66 28.70
CA SER A 286 12.25 9.62 30.16
C SER A 286 13.29 10.67 30.56
N ARG A 287 12.84 11.66 31.35
CA ARG A 287 13.74 12.64 31.96
C ARG A 287 14.78 11.87 32.78
N PRO A 288 16.09 12.09 32.58
CA PRO A 288 17.09 11.45 33.42
C PRO A 288 16.84 11.87 34.87
N VAL A 289 16.56 10.87 35.71
CA VAL A 289 16.46 11.03 37.16
C VAL A 289 17.89 11.22 37.66
N GLY A 290 18.33 12.48 37.74
CA GLY A 290 19.50 12.85 38.52
C GLY A 290 19.12 12.84 40.00
N GLY A 291 19.57 11.81 40.72
CA GLY A 291 19.46 11.71 42.18
C GLY A 291 20.36 12.70 42.93
N PRO A 292 20.21 12.77 44.26
CA PRO A 292 20.65 13.86 45.14
C PRO A 292 22.17 14.04 45.26
#